data_AF-A0A401FIP1-F1
#
_entry.id   AF-A0A401FIP1-F1
#
_cell.length_a   1.000
_cell.length_b   1.000
_cell.length_c   1.000
_cell.angle_alpha   90.00
_cell.angle_beta   90.00
_cell.angle_gamma   90.00
#
_symmetry.space_group_name_H-M   'P 1'
#
loop_
_entity.id
_entity.type
_entity.pdbx_description
1 polymer ?
#
loop_
_entity_poly.entity_id
_entity_poly.type
_entity_poly.pdbx_seq_one_letter_code
_entity_poly.pdbx_strand_id
1 'polypeptide(L)' 'MPRQEGDRLAASYVNYYTANGAIIFPMFNDPMDEKAKETLQRLYPDREIVGVYAREILLGGGNIHCITQQVPLGK' A
#
# COMPACT_ATOMS: atom_id res chain seq x y z
N MET A 1 16.97 -12.82 -9.39
CA MET A 1 18.12 -12.76 -8.46
C MET A 1 17.56 -12.44 -7.08
N PRO A 2 18.00 -13.12 -6.00
CA PRO A 2 17.54 -12.77 -4.65
C PRO A 2 18.01 -11.36 -4.27
N ARG A 3 17.20 -10.63 -3.48
CA ARG A 3 17.57 -9.33 -2.92
C ARG A 3 18.69 -9.49 -1.91
N GLN A 4 19.64 -8.56 -1.91
CA GLN A 4 20.74 -8.49 -0.95
C GLN A 4 20.51 -7.35 0.04
N GLU A 5 21.18 -7.42 1.20
CA GLU A 5 21.21 -6.29 2.12
C GLU A 5 21.81 -5.05 1.44
N GLY A 6 21.20 -3.89 1.64
CA GLY A 6 21.58 -2.63 0.98
C GLY A 6 20.96 -2.41 -0.40
N ASP A 7 20.31 -3.42 -1.00
CA ASP A 7 19.59 -3.24 -2.25
C ASP A 7 18.46 -2.21 -2.08
N ARG A 8 18.39 -1.25 -3.01
CA ARG A 8 17.26 -0.32 -3.05
C ARG A 8 15.98 -1.07 -3.42
N LEU A 9 14.98 -0.93 -2.57
CA LEU A 9 13.64 -1.43 -2.80
C LEU A 9 12.74 -0.32 -3.38
N ALA A 10 11.77 -0.71 -4.20
CA ALA A 10 10.81 0.19 -4.82
C ALA A 10 9.60 0.48 -3.90
N ALA A 11 9.87 0.89 -2.66
CA ALA A 11 8.81 1.22 -1.70
C ALA A 11 7.97 2.38 -2.25
N SER A 12 6.65 2.21 -2.26
CA SER A 12 5.72 3.21 -2.77
C SER A 12 4.40 3.17 -2.03
N TYR A 13 4.02 4.31 -1.43
CA TYR A 13 2.72 4.51 -0.80
C TYR A 13 1.55 4.53 -1.80
N VAL A 14 1.82 4.80 -3.07
CA VAL A 14 0.80 4.80 -4.14
C VAL A 14 0.34 3.38 -4.49
N ASN A 15 1.10 2.35 -4.09
CA ASN A 15 0.77 0.96 -4.36
C ASN A 15 -0.29 0.41 -3.37
N TYR A 16 -1.35 1.17 -3.15
CA TYR A 16 -2.49 0.84 -2.29
C TYR A 16 -3.62 0.14 -3.06
N TYR A 17 -4.51 -0.51 -2.31
CA TYR A 17 -5.73 -1.10 -2.82
C TYR A 17 -6.95 -0.27 -2.41
N THR A 18 -7.85 -0.03 -3.36
CA THR A 18 -9.13 0.68 -3.13
C THR A 18 -10.26 -0.35 -2.98
N ALA A 19 -10.68 -0.58 -1.74
CA ALA A 19 -11.85 -1.40 -1.41
C ALA A 19 -13.12 -0.54 -1.35
N ASN A 20 -14.32 -1.15 -1.33
CA ASN A 20 -15.60 -0.43 -1.40
C ASN A 20 -15.73 0.74 -0.40
N GLY A 21 -15.28 0.57 0.85
CA GLY A 21 -15.31 1.59 1.90
C GLY A 21 -13.96 1.92 2.54
N ALA A 22 -12.85 1.42 1.98
CA ALA A 22 -11.54 1.57 2.59
C ALA A 22 -10.42 1.72 1.56
N ILE A 23 -9.31 2.32 1.98
CA ILE A 23 -8.02 2.29 1.28
C ILE A 23 -7.04 1.48 2.13
N ILE A 24 -6.47 0.45 1.53
CA ILE A 24 -5.48 -0.42 2.19
C ILE A 24 -4.12 -0.05 1.61
N PHE A 25 -3.29 0.63 2.39
CA PHE A 25 -2.01 1.18 1.92
C PHE A 25 -0.81 0.54 2.64
N PRO A 26 0.35 0.45 1.99
CA PRO A 26 1.52 -0.16 2.60
C PRO A 26 2.21 0.78 3.59
N MET A 27 2.63 0.23 4.71
CA MET A 27 3.52 0.86 5.69
C MET A 27 4.88 0.16 5.68
N PHE A 28 5.94 0.92 5.95
CA PHE A 28 7.32 0.44 5.87
C PHE A 28 8.13 0.62 7.15
N ASN A 29 7.51 1.07 8.25
CA ASN A 29 8.22 1.64 9.41
C ASN A 29 9.09 2.83 8.99
N ASP A 30 8.58 3.62 8.05
CA ASP A 30 9.24 4.80 7.52
C ASP A 30 8.56 6.06 8.11
N PRO A 31 9.30 7.13 8.43
CA PRO A 31 8.70 8.34 8.99
C PRO A 31 7.61 8.99 8.12
N MET A 32 7.54 8.67 6.82
CA MET A 32 6.48 9.17 5.94
C MET A 32 5.20 8.33 5.97
N ASP A 33 5.16 7.21 6.70
CA ASP A 33 3.96 6.36 6.82
C ASP A 33 2.74 7.19 7.30
N GLU A 34 2.93 8.06 8.30
CA GLU A 34 1.86 8.91 8.83
C GLU A 34 1.44 9.99 7.82
N LYS A 35 2.42 10.62 7.15
CA LYS A 35 2.14 11.63 6.12
C LYS A 35 1.39 11.02 4.93
N ALA A 36 1.70 9.77 4.57
CA ALA A 36 1.00 9.03 3.54
C ALA A 36 -0.46 8.77 3.97
N LYS A 37 -0.66 8.30 5.21
CA LYS A 37 -2.00 8.11 5.79
C LYS A 37 -2.84 9.38 5.78
N GLU A 38 -2.30 10.49 6.30
CA GLU A 38 -2.98 11.80 6.30
C GLU A 38 -3.33 12.29 4.89
N THR A 39 -2.44 12.05 3.93
CA THR A 39 -2.68 12.43 2.54
C THR A 39 -3.79 11.58 1.92
N LEU A 40 -3.76 10.26 2.13
CA LEU A 40 -4.83 9.37 1.66
C LEU A 40 -6.17 9.70 2.32
N GLN A 41 -6.19 10.03 3.61
CA GLN A 41 -7.41 10.43 4.33
C GLN A 41 -8.04 11.69 3.74
N ARG A 42 -7.23 12.67 3.35
CA ARG A 42 -7.72 13.90 2.69
C ARG A 42 -8.24 13.62 1.28
N LEU A 43 -7.61 12.70 0.54
CA LEU A 43 -8.03 12.33 -0.82
C LEU A 43 -9.29 11.47 -0.83
N TYR A 44 -9.52 10.67 0.21
CA TYR A 44 -10.64 9.75 0.33
C TYR A 44 -11.40 9.98 1.65
N PRO A 45 -12.10 11.12 1.81
CA PRO A 45 -12.72 11.50 3.07
C PRO A 45 -13.77 10.50 3.58
N ASP A 46 -14.45 9.80 2.66
CA ASP A 46 -15.52 8.84 2.99
C ASP A 46 -15.02 7.39 3.12
N ARG A 47 -13.69 7.16 3.13
CA ARG A 47 -13.08 5.83 3.24
C ARG A 47 -12.23 5.72 4.49
N GLU A 48 -12.26 4.54 5.10
CA GLU A 48 -11.33 4.19 6.16
C GLU A 48 -9.93 3.97 5.59
N ILE A 49 -8.90 4.59 6.17
CA ILE A 49 -7.50 4.41 5.73
C ILE A 49 -6.81 3.40 6.63
N VAL A 50 -6.56 2.21 6.09
CA VAL A 50 -5.99 1.07 6.79
C VAL A 50 -4.55 0.83 6.33
N GLY A 51 -3.60 1.01 7.25
CA GLY A 51 -2.18 0.75 7.00
C GLY A 51 -1.82 -0.71 7.29
N VAL A 52 -1.06 -1.33 6.39
CA VAL A 52 -0.55 -2.71 6.55
C VAL A 52 0.96 -2.71 6.39
N TYR A 53 1.68 -3.28 7.37
CA TYR A 53 3.13 -3.44 7.26
C TYR A 53 3.46 -4.38 6.09
N ALA A 54 4.13 -3.86 5.06
CA ALA A 54 4.22 -4.52 3.76
C ALA A 54 5.66 -4.78 3.28
N ARG A 55 6.64 -4.70 4.18
CA ARG A 55 8.06 -4.93 3.85
C ARG A 55 8.28 -6.28 3.15
N GLU A 56 7.62 -7.33 3.61
CA GLU A 56 7.83 -8.68 3.06
C GLU A 56 7.29 -8.82 1.63
N ILE A 57 6.21 -8.10 1.28
CA ILE A 57 5.72 -8.03 -0.11
C ILE A 57 6.70 -7.24 -0.97
N LEU A 58 7.24 -6.14 -0.42
CA LEU A 58 8.20 -5.28 -1.09
C LEU A 58 9.50 -6.00 -1.47
N LEU A 59 9.96 -6.95 -0.66
CA LEU A 59 11.11 -7.79 -1.01
C LEU A 59 10.89 -8.57 -2.32
N GLY A 60 9.63 -8.94 -2.62
CA GLY A 60 9.22 -9.58 -3.87
C GLY A 60 9.18 -8.65 -5.09
N GLY A 61 9.38 -7.34 -4.91
CA GLY A 61 9.46 -6.36 -6.00
C GLY A 61 8.15 -5.63 -6.34
N GLY A 62 7.08 -5.85 -5.57
CA GLY A 62 5.79 -5.15 -5.71
C GLY A 62 5.22 -4.75 -4.36
N ASN A 63 3.93 -4.41 -4.31
CA ASN A 63 3.24 -4.18 -3.04
C ASN A 63 1.75 -4.56 -3.12
N ILE A 64 0.94 -4.08 -2.17
CA ILE A 64 -0.49 -4.40 -2.01
C ILE A 64 -1.24 -4.34 -3.36
N HIS A 65 -1.13 -3.25 -4.11
CA HIS A 65 -1.82 -3.13 -5.41
C HIS A 65 -1.43 -4.25 -6.38
N CYS A 66 -0.13 -4.57 -6.46
CA CYS A 66 0.41 -5.58 -7.38
C CYS A 66 -0.08 -7.00 -7.10
N ILE A 67 -0.55 -7.29 -5.88
CA ILE A 67 -0.98 -8.64 -5.45
C ILE A 67 -2.50 -8.73 -5.24
N THR A 68 -3.24 -7.70 -5.64
CA THR A 68 -4.71 -7.63 -5.52
C THR A 68 -5.35 -7.47 -6.89
N GLN A 69 -6.55 -8.02 -7.05
CA GLN A 69 -7.36 -7.81 -8.24
C GLN A 69 -8.83 -7.64 -7.81
N GLN A 70 -9.37 -6.43 -7.96
CA GLN A 70 -10.79 -6.18 -7.68
C GLN A 70 -11.68 -6.83 -8.72
N VAL A 71 -12.80 -7.39 -8.26
CA VAL A 71 -13.91 -7.82 -9.09
C VAL A 71 -15.12 -6.95 -8.69
N PRO A 72 -15.64 -6.12 -9.60
CA PRO A 72 -16.85 -5.35 -9.34
C PRO A 72 -18.04 -6.26 -9.03
N LEU A 73 -18.98 -5.77 -8.21
CA LEU A 73 -20.24 -6.47 -8.03
C LEU A 73 -20.95 -6.58 -9.38
N GLY A 74 -21.37 -7.80 -9.74
CA GLY A 74 -22.22 -8.03 -10.92
C GLY A 74 -23.53 -7.27 -10.80
N LYS A 75 -24.13 -6.96 -11.95
CA LYS A 75 -25.52 -6.46 -11.97
C LYS A 75 -26.49 -7.54 -11.53
#